data_AF-A0A7S2B6Z2-F1
#
_entry.id   AF-A0A7S2B6Z2-F1
#
_cell.length_a   1.000
_cell.length_b   1.000
_cell.length_c   1.000
_cell.angle_alpha   90.00
_cell.angle_beta   90.00
_cell.angle_gamma   90.00
#
_symmetry.space_group_name_H-M   'P 1'
#
loop_
_entity.id
_entity.type
_entity.pdbx_description
1 polymer ?
#
loop_
_entity_poly.entity_id
_entity_poly.type
_entity_poly.pdbx_seq_one_letter_code
_entity_poly.pdbx_strand_id
1 'polypeptide(L)'
;VFIALSLAASYAIMFSALREAFIGILKHIFSTGAFDLVWRQDILSGCLVALVTICGVVAKDSGLVDGFVGAICGNAIIYIIPCLLYVATVKNFLDKRRNRSGLAFTSCLILLGVILAIAGCAVIVLFEVEAEKPRPVQHHWTHHVPLSNVTQKHKVKSLPGPRRHMFQNITDHTHPFGFRPRGRHIWAMR
;
A
#
# COMPACT_ATOMS: atom_id res chain seq x y z
N VAL A 1 7.21 -21.75 7.72
CA VAL A 1 8.40 -21.67 6.83
C VAL A 1 8.05 -21.10 5.46
N PHE A 2 7.16 -21.72 4.66
CA PHE A 2 6.79 -21.21 3.33
C PHE A 2 6.27 -19.76 3.34
N ILE A 3 5.42 -19.39 4.30
CA ILE A 3 4.89 -18.02 4.45
C ILE A 3 6.02 -17.02 4.75
N ALA A 4 6.97 -17.41 5.60
CA ALA A 4 8.11 -16.54 5.93
C ALA A 4 9.02 -16.33 4.71
N LEU A 5 9.25 -17.37 3.90
CA LEU A 5 10.02 -17.27 2.66
C LEU A 5 9.30 -16.40 1.61
N SER A 6 7.98 -16.55 1.45
CA SER A 6 7.22 -15.71 0.52
C SER A 6 7.20 -14.25 0.95
N LEU A 7 7.11 -13.97 2.25
CA LEU A 7 7.18 -12.62 2.80
C LEU A 7 8.57 -12.01 2.61
N ALA A 8 9.64 -12.76 2.89
CA ALA A 8 11.01 -12.30 2.70
C ALA A 8 11.28 -11.95 1.22
N ALA A 9 10.84 -12.80 0.29
CA ALA A 9 10.96 -12.55 -1.15
C ALA A 9 10.17 -11.31 -1.59
N SER A 10 8.92 -11.17 -1.14
CA SER A 10 8.05 -10.04 -1.47
C SER A 10 8.61 -8.72 -0.91
N TYR A 11 9.15 -8.76 0.30
CA TYR A 11 9.79 -7.61 0.95
C TYR A 11 11.00 -7.13 0.14
N ALA A 12 11.88 -8.04 -0.30
CA ALA A 12 13.05 -7.68 -1.10
C ALA A 12 12.66 -6.97 -2.42
N ILE A 13 11.63 -7.48 -3.09
CA ILE A 13 11.11 -6.89 -4.34
C ILE A 13 10.51 -5.51 -4.08
N MET A 14 9.62 -5.39 -3.08
CA MET A 14 8.96 -4.12 -2.75
C MET A 14 9.97 -3.05 -2.31
N PHE A 15 10.96 -3.44 -1.52
CA PHE A 15 12.01 -2.55 -1.06
C PHE A 15 12.87 -2.03 -2.21
N SER A 16 13.19 -2.87 -3.20
CA SER A 16 13.93 -2.46 -4.40
C SER A 16 13.16 -1.39 -5.19
N ALA A 17 11.85 -1.59 -5.40
CA ALA A 17 10.99 -0.63 -6.09
C ALA A 17 10.87 0.70 -5.31
N LEU A 18 10.70 0.63 -3.99
CA LEU A 18 10.63 1.80 -3.12
C LEU A 18 11.92 2.62 -3.16
N ARG A 19 13.08 1.94 -3.09
CA ARG A 19 14.40 2.59 -3.20
C ARG A 19 14.53 3.36 -4.50
N GLU A 20 14.17 2.75 -5.63
CA GLU A 20 14.27 3.40 -6.95
C GLU A 20 13.34 4.61 -7.06
N ALA A 21 12.09 4.48 -6.61
CA ALA A 21 11.12 5.57 -6.58
C ALA A 21 11.61 6.74 -5.71
N PHE A 22 12.14 6.44 -4.52
CA PHE A 22 12.64 7.45 -3.60
C PHE A 22 13.86 8.19 -4.17
N ILE A 23 14.79 7.48 -4.82
CA ILE A 23 15.93 8.09 -5.52
C ILE A 23 15.44 8.97 -6.67
N GLY A 24 14.44 8.53 -7.44
CA GLY A 24 13.83 9.32 -8.49
C GLY A 24 13.28 10.66 -7.98
N ILE A 25 12.58 10.62 -6.85
CA ILE A 25 12.07 11.83 -6.18
C ILE A 25 13.22 12.71 -5.68
N LEU A 26 14.23 12.11 -5.03
CA LEU A 26 15.37 12.85 -4.50
C LEU A 26 16.17 13.55 -5.61
N LYS A 27 16.40 12.87 -6.74
CA LYS A 27 17.02 13.44 -7.94
C LYS A 27 16.20 14.61 -8.50
N HIS A 28 14.86 14.48 -8.48
CA HIS A 28 13.96 15.54 -8.92
C HIS A 28 14.02 16.79 -8.03
N ILE A 29 14.08 16.61 -6.70
CA ILE A 29 14.10 17.72 -5.73
C ILE A 29 15.46 18.41 -5.71
N PHE A 30 16.55 17.65 -5.66
CA PHE A 30 17.88 18.21 -5.40
C PHE A 30 18.60 18.70 -6.65
N SER A 31 18.10 18.43 -7.86
CA SER A 31 18.53 18.99 -9.16
C SER A 31 20.07 19.14 -9.35
N THR A 32 20.86 18.27 -8.72
CA THR A 32 22.32 18.33 -8.68
C THR A 32 22.88 16.96 -8.98
N GLY A 33 23.91 16.88 -9.82
CA GLY A 33 24.62 15.65 -10.21
C GLY A 33 25.39 14.95 -9.08
N ALA A 34 25.04 15.23 -7.82
CA ALA A 34 25.71 14.73 -6.63
C ALA A 34 25.20 13.35 -6.15
N PHE A 35 24.30 12.70 -6.91
CA PHE A 35 23.72 11.39 -6.56
C PHE A 35 24.29 10.20 -7.35
N ASP A 36 25.30 10.41 -8.20
CA ASP A 36 25.90 9.30 -8.97
C ASP A 36 26.83 8.40 -8.14
N LEU A 37 27.16 8.78 -6.90
CA LEU A 37 27.96 7.92 -6.05
C LEU A 37 27.11 6.81 -5.43
N VAL A 38 27.38 5.57 -5.85
CA VAL A 38 26.80 4.30 -5.34
C VAL A 38 26.73 4.27 -3.81
N TRP A 39 27.74 4.83 -3.13
CA TRP A 39 27.81 4.87 -1.67
C TRP A 39 26.66 5.66 -1.01
N ARG A 40 26.21 6.77 -1.62
CA ARG A 40 25.09 7.56 -1.10
C ARG A 40 23.76 6.82 -1.22
N GLN A 41 23.59 6.08 -2.31
CA GLN A 41 22.40 5.25 -2.51
C GLN A 41 22.31 4.13 -1.47
N ASP A 42 23.44 3.52 -1.10
CA ASP A 42 23.47 2.45 -0.11
C ASP A 42 23.15 2.96 1.31
N ILE A 43 23.66 4.14 1.69
CA ILE A 43 23.30 4.80 2.96
C ILE A 43 21.81 5.11 3.00
N LEU A 44 21.24 5.64 1.92
CA LEU A 44 19.82 5.99 1.84
C LEU A 44 18.94 4.74 1.98
N SER A 45 19.35 3.66 1.32
CA SER A 45 18.72 2.35 1.42
C SER A 45 18.80 1.81 2.86
N GLY A 46 19.98 1.85 3.49
CA GLY A 46 20.15 1.47 4.89
C GLY A 46 19.29 2.30 5.85
N CYS A 47 19.18 3.60 5.61
CA CYS A 47 18.31 4.49 6.40
C CYS A 47 16.83 4.11 6.27
N LEU A 48 16.35 3.83 5.05
CA LEU A 48 14.97 3.36 4.82
C LEU A 48 14.69 2.02 5.54
N VAL A 49 15.61 1.06 5.46
CA VAL A 49 15.47 -0.22 6.19
C VAL A 49 15.45 0.01 7.70
N ALA A 50 16.35 0.84 8.22
CA ALA A 50 16.39 1.17 9.64
C ALA A 50 15.08 1.79 10.10
N LEU A 51 14.50 2.70 9.32
CA LEU A 51 13.23 3.37 9.63
C LEU A 51 12.08 2.37 9.64
N VAL A 52 11.97 1.50 8.62
CA VAL A 52 10.96 0.42 8.58
C VAL A 52 11.13 -0.54 9.77
N THR A 53 12.38 -0.86 10.15
CA THR A 53 12.68 -1.73 11.29
C THR A 53 12.25 -1.08 12.60
N ILE A 54 12.56 0.21 12.80
CA ILE A 54 12.13 0.97 13.97
C ILE A 54 10.59 1.01 14.04
N CYS A 55 9.91 1.29 12.92
CA CYS A 55 8.46 1.25 12.85
C CYS A 55 7.91 -0.14 13.23
N GLY A 56 8.53 -1.23 12.74
CA GLY A 56 8.13 -2.59 13.09
C GLY A 56 8.34 -2.94 14.57
N VAL A 57 9.36 -2.37 15.23
CA VAL A 57 9.61 -2.57 16.67
C VAL A 57 8.66 -1.75 17.53
N VAL A 58 8.32 -0.53 17.11
CA VAL A 58 7.43 0.37 17.85
C VAL A 58 5.96 -0.06 17.71
N ALA A 59 5.58 -0.60 16.55
CA ALA A 59 4.25 -1.08 16.28
C ALA A 59 3.99 -2.45 16.93
N LYS A 60 3.40 -2.45 18.12
CA LYS A 60 2.96 -3.69 18.79
C LYS A 60 1.79 -4.36 18.04
N ASP A 61 0.95 -3.55 17.40
CA ASP A 61 -0.24 -4.01 16.69
C ASP A 61 -0.08 -3.85 15.17
N SER A 62 0.26 -4.95 14.52
CA SER A 62 0.46 -4.98 13.06
C SER A 62 -0.81 -4.58 12.28
N GLY A 63 -1.99 -4.87 12.85
CA GLY A 63 -3.28 -4.52 12.22
C GLY A 63 -3.52 -3.02 12.15
N LEU A 64 -3.07 -2.25 13.15
CA LEU A 64 -3.21 -0.79 13.14
C LEU A 64 -2.32 -0.17 12.08
N VAL A 65 -1.06 -0.62 11.99
CA VAL A 65 -0.13 -0.11 10.98
C VAL A 65 -0.59 -0.44 9.57
N ASP A 66 -1.02 -1.68 9.33
CA ASP A 66 -1.53 -2.08 8.02
C ASP A 66 -2.81 -1.33 7.64
N GLY A 67 -3.71 -1.12 8.61
CA GLY A 67 -4.91 -0.30 8.43
C GLY A 67 -4.59 1.16 8.10
N PHE A 68 -3.63 1.76 8.81
CA PHE A 68 -3.21 3.15 8.59
C PHE A 68 -2.51 3.35 7.25
N VAL A 69 -1.53 2.49 6.95
CA VAL A 69 -0.80 2.52 5.67
C VAL A 69 -1.75 2.23 4.52
N GLY A 70 -2.63 1.25 4.66
CA GLY A 70 -3.66 0.90 3.67
C GLY A 70 -4.62 2.06 3.40
N ALA A 71 -5.07 2.77 4.43
CA ALA A 71 -5.95 3.93 4.28
C ALA A 71 -5.27 5.09 3.55
N ILE A 72 -4.02 5.42 3.89
CA ILE A 72 -3.28 6.51 3.22
C ILE A 72 -2.93 6.12 1.79
N CYS A 73 -2.34 4.94 1.60
CA CYS A 73 -1.87 4.46 0.31
C CYS A 73 -3.05 4.21 -0.65
N GLY A 74 -4.12 3.58 -0.18
CA GLY A 74 -5.33 3.33 -0.96
C GLY A 74 -5.98 4.62 -1.45
N ASN A 75 -6.13 5.62 -0.57
CA ASN A 75 -6.66 6.92 -0.96
C ASN A 75 -5.75 7.65 -1.96
N ALA A 76 -4.44 7.58 -1.78
CA ALA A 76 -3.49 8.17 -2.71
C ALA A 76 -3.58 7.54 -4.10
N ILE A 77 -3.65 6.21 -4.19
CA ILE A 77 -3.70 5.49 -5.47
C ILE A 77 -5.04 5.71 -6.18
N ILE A 78 -6.17 5.65 -5.46
CA ILE A 78 -7.51 5.72 -6.08
C ILE A 78 -7.87 7.16 -6.46
N TYR A 79 -7.56 8.14 -5.61
CA TYR A 79 -8.02 9.52 -5.80
C TYR A 79 -6.93 10.46 -6.30
N ILE A 80 -5.71 10.39 -5.74
CA ILE A 80 -4.69 11.42 -5.99
C ILE A 80 -3.94 11.16 -7.31
N ILE A 81 -3.42 9.94 -7.51
CA ILE A 81 -2.60 9.59 -8.69
C ILE A 81 -3.33 9.82 -10.02
N PRO A 82 -4.54 9.28 -10.27
CA PRO A 82 -5.22 9.48 -11.55
C PRO A 82 -5.56 10.96 -11.80
N CYS A 83 -5.89 11.71 -10.75
CA CYS A 83 -6.15 13.14 -10.85
C CYS A 83 -4.89 13.93 -11.22
N LEU A 84 -3.74 13.61 -10.62
CA LEU A 84 -2.46 14.24 -10.97
C LEU A 84 -2.04 13.92 -12.40
N LEU A 85 -2.19 12.67 -12.85
CA LEU A 85 -1.91 12.27 -14.22
C LEU A 85 -2.83 13.00 -15.21
N TYR A 86 -4.12 13.13 -14.89
CA TYR A 86 -5.06 13.91 -15.70
C TYR A 86 -4.65 15.38 -15.79
N VAL A 87 -4.29 16.01 -14.66
CA VAL A 87 -3.84 17.41 -14.66
C VAL A 87 -2.55 17.58 -15.46
N ALA A 88 -1.58 16.66 -15.32
CA ALA A 88 -0.33 16.70 -16.06
C ALA A 88 -0.54 16.55 -17.58
N THR A 89 -1.40 15.63 -17.99
CA THR A 89 -1.73 15.42 -19.42
C THR A 89 -2.48 16.61 -20.00
N VAL A 90 -3.50 17.13 -19.32
CA VAL A 90 -4.25 18.31 -19.78
C VAL A 90 -3.34 19.53 -19.89
N LYS A 91 -2.43 19.75 -18.94
CA LYS A 91 -1.47 20.87 -18.99
C LYS A 91 -0.51 20.79 -20.17
N ASN A 92 -0.14 19.58 -20.61
CA ASN A 92 0.82 19.38 -21.69
C ASN A 92 0.17 19.34 -23.09
N PHE A 93 -1.10 18.92 -23.21
CA PHE A 93 -1.73 18.64 -24.51
C PHE A 93 -2.94 19.50 -24.87
N LEU A 94 -3.59 20.18 -23.91
CA LEU A 94 -4.86 20.87 -24.13
C LEU A 94 -4.77 22.36 -23.83
N ASP A 95 -5.41 23.14 -24.70
CA ASP A 95 -5.40 24.59 -24.64
C ASP A 95 -6.10 25.10 -23.37
N LYS A 96 -5.36 25.83 -22.53
CA LYS A 96 -5.67 26.14 -21.12
C LYS A 96 -7.02 26.84 -20.91
N ARG A 97 -7.53 27.52 -21.95
CA ARG A 97 -8.73 28.37 -21.87
C ARG A 97 -10.04 27.58 -21.90
N ARG A 98 -10.10 26.45 -22.62
CA ARG A 98 -11.36 25.73 -22.87
C ARG A 98 -11.76 24.78 -21.73
N ASN A 99 -10.79 24.30 -20.94
CA ASN A 99 -11.01 23.25 -19.95
C ASN A 99 -10.92 23.71 -18.48
N ARG A 100 -11.25 24.98 -18.20
CA ARG A 100 -11.18 25.52 -16.84
C ARG A 100 -12.11 24.79 -15.86
N SER A 101 -13.29 24.37 -16.32
CA SER A 101 -14.25 23.58 -15.53
C SER A 101 -13.72 22.19 -15.19
N GLY A 102 -13.07 21.51 -16.14
CA GLY A 102 -12.44 20.21 -15.92
C GLY A 102 -11.34 20.27 -14.87
N LEU A 103 -10.47 21.30 -14.93
CA LEU A 103 -9.43 21.55 -13.93
C LEU A 103 -9.99 21.81 -12.52
N ALA A 104 -11.12 22.53 -12.43
CA ALA A 104 -11.78 22.78 -11.15
C ALA A 104 -12.35 21.48 -10.56
N PHE A 105 -12.99 20.65 -11.38
CA PHE A 105 -13.52 19.36 -10.93
C PHE A 105 -12.41 18.41 -10.47
N THR A 106 -11.31 18.30 -11.21
CA THR A 106 -10.16 17.48 -10.78
C THR A 106 -9.53 18.00 -9.49
N SER A 107 -9.45 19.32 -9.31
CA SER A 107 -8.96 19.90 -8.05
C SER A 107 -9.87 19.57 -6.87
N CYS A 108 -11.19 19.57 -7.08
CA CYS A 108 -12.17 19.15 -6.07
C CYS A 108 -11.99 17.68 -5.68
N LEU A 109 -11.75 16.79 -6.65
CA LEU A 109 -11.49 15.37 -6.37
C LEU A 109 -10.20 15.15 -5.57
N ILE A 110 -9.14 15.90 -5.85
CA ILE A 110 -7.91 15.86 -5.06
C ILE A 110 -8.18 16.29 -3.62
N LEU A 111 -8.90 17.41 -3.43
CA LEU A 111 -9.28 17.89 -2.11
C LEU A 111 -10.13 16.87 -1.34
N LEU A 112 -11.11 16.26 -2.01
CA LEU A 112 -11.95 15.22 -1.44
C LEU A 112 -11.13 14.00 -1.04
N GLY A 113 -10.17 13.57 -1.86
CA GLY A 113 -9.23 12.50 -1.52
C GLY A 113 -8.39 12.80 -0.28
N VAL A 114 -7.92 14.04 -0.13
CA VAL A 114 -7.17 14.47 1.08
C VAL A 114 -8.07 14.47 2.31
N ILE A 115 -9.32 14.97 2.20
CA ILE A 115 -10.29 14.96 3.29
C ILE A 115 -10.61 13.52 3.72
N LEU A 116 -10.83 12.61 2.77
CA LEU A 116 -11.06 11.19 3.05
C LEU A 116 -9.86 10.53 3.72
N ALA A 117 -8.62 10.87 3.31
CA ALA A 117 -7.43 10.36 3.96
C ALA A 117 -7.32 10.82 5.42
N ILE A 118 -7.60 12.10 5.69
CA ILE A 118 -7.61 12.65 7.07
C ILE A 118 -8.72 11.99 7.89
N ALA A 119 -9.93 11.88 7.34
CA ALA A 119 -11.05 11.23 8.00
C ALA A 119 -10.75 9.76 8.33
N GLY A 120 -10.15 9.02 7.39
CA GLY A 120 -9.72 7.64 7.61
C GLY A 120 -8.69 7.52 8.73
N CYS A 121 -7.70 8.41 8.77
CA CYS A 121 -6.72 8.46 9.86
C CYS A 121 -7.38 8.78 11.20
N ALA A 122 -8.30 9.75 11.23
CA ALA A 122 -9.02 10.13 12.44
C ALA A 122 -9.87 8.98 12.99
N VAL A 123 -10.56 8.24 12.12
CA VAL A 123 -11.35 7.07 12.50
C VAL A 123 -10.45 6.00 13.13
N ILE A 124 -9.29 5.69 12.54
CA ILE A 124 -8.35 4.71 13.10
C ILE A 124 -7.87 5.12 14.50
N VAL A 125 -7.48 6.39 14.67
CA VAL A 125 -7.05 6.92 15.98
C VAL A 125 -8.18 6.88 17.00
N LEU A 126 -9.40 7.24 16.62
CA LEU A 126 -10.56 7.20 17.52
C LEU A 126 -10.88 5.77 17.97
N PHE A 127 -10.77 4.79 17.07
CA PHE A 127 -10.96 3.39 17.42
C PHE A 127 -9.90 2.90 18.42
N GLU A 128 -8.65 3.31 18.24
CA GLU A 128 -7.56 2.93 19.14
C GLU A 128 -7.74 3.55 20.53
N VAL A 129 -8.12 4.82 20.60
CA VAL A 129 -8.37 5.52 21.88
C VAL A 129 -9.54 4.90 22.65
N GLU A 130 -10.61 4.47 21.97
CA GLU A 130 -11.74 3.81 22.64
C GLU A 130 -11.38 2.39 23.10
N ALA A 131 -10.44 1.71 22.42
CA ALA A 131 -9.97 0.39 22.82
C ALA A 131 -9.16 0.41 24.13
N GLU A 132 -8.50 1.53 24.44
CA GLU A 132 -7.71 1.69 25.66
C GLU A 132 -8.56 1.99 26.90
N LYS A 133 -9.87 2.22 26.74
CA LYS A 133 -10.76 2.48 27.87
C LYS A 133 -10.75 1.24 28.77
N PRO A 134 -10.28 1.36 30.03
CA PRO A 134 -10.12 0.21 30.92
C PRO A 134 -11.49 -0.42 31.09
N ARG A 135 -11.67 -1.63 30.54
CA ARG A 135 -12.90 -2.38 30.78
C ARG A 135 -12.98 -2.52 32.29
N PRO A 136 -14.09 -2.11 32.93
CA PRO A 136 -14.25 -2.32 34.35
C PRO A 136 -13.97 -3.78 34.60
N VAL A 137 -12.99 -4.06 35.46
CA VAL A 137 -12.58 -5.41 35.83
C VAL A 137 -13.87 -6.10 36.23
N GLN A 138 -14.42 -6.90 35.32
CA GLN A 138 -15.55 -7.74 35.63
C GLN A 138 -14.93 -8.73 36.60
N HIS A 139 -15.13 -8.48 37.90
CA HIS A 139 -15.01 -9.47 38.94
C HIS A 139 -16.07 -10.52 38.60
N HIS A 140 -15.75 -11.34 37.61
CA HIS A 140 -16.46 -12.55 37.30
C HIS A 140 -16.13 -13.45 38.48
N TRP A 141 -16.98 -13.32 39.50
CA TRP A 141 -17.12 -14.29 40.57
C TRP A 141 -17.02 -15.65 39.92
N THR A 142 -15.96 -16.37 40.26
CA THR A 142 -15.71 -17.75 39.89
C THR A 142 -16.85 -18.57 40.48
N HIS A 143 -17.99 -18.61 39.79
CA HIS A 143 -18.96 -19.67 39.97
C HIS A 143 -18.26 -20.92 39.48
N HIS A 144 -17.77 -21.69 40.46
CA HIS A 144 -17.29 -23.06 40.28
C HIS A 144 -18.24 -23.79 39.33
N VAL A 145 -17.83 -23.97 38.08
CA VAL A 145 -18.50 -24.88 37.16
C VAL A 145 -18.11 -26.27 37.65
N PRO A 146 -19.04 -27.09 38.18
CA PRO A 146 -18.70 -28.42 38.63
C PRO A 146 -18.20 -29.23 37.43
N LEU A 147 -16.96 -29.70 37.54
CA LEU A 147 -16.35 -30.71 36.69
C LEU A 147 -17.08 -32.05 36.90
N SER A 148 -18.25 -32.20 36.32
CA SER A 148 -18.86 -33.52 36.15
C SER A 148 -19.65 -33.54 34.86
N ASN A 149 -19.22 -34.39 33.93
CA ASN A 149 -19.89 -34.78 32.69
C ASN A 149 -19.61 -33.92 31.46
N VAL A 150 -18.37 -34.00 30.95
CA VAL A 150 -18.14 -33.99 29.49
C VAL A 150 -17.34 -35.24 29.12
N THR A 151 -17.96 -36.40 29.37
CA THR A 151 -17.62 -37.64 28.69
C THR A 151 -18.52 -37.76 27.46
N GLN A 152 -17.90 -38.10 26.33
CA GLN A 152 -18.50 -38.74 25.15
C GLN A 152 -19.42 -37.91 24.23
N LYS A 153 -18.87 -37.44 23.12
CA LYS A 153 -18.97 -38.11 21.79
C LYS A 153 -18.40 -37.19 20.70
N HIS A 154 -17.10 -37.30 20.46
CA HIS A 154 -16.53 -36.93 19.17
C HIS A 154 -17.03 -37.92 18.11
N LYS A 155 -18.23 -37.67 17.57
CA LYS A 155 -18.66 -38.28 16.31
C LYS A 155 -18.02 -37.46 15.19
N VAL A 156 -16.81 -37.86 14.80
CA VAL A 156 -16.11 -37.37 13.62
C VAL A 156 -17.02 -37.62 12.42
N LYS A 157 -17.78 -36.59 12.00
CA LYS A 157 -18.40 -36.57 10.68
C LYS A 157 -17.25 -36.33 9.69
N SER A 158 -16.85 -37.41 9.03
CA SER A 158 -16.02 -37.39 7.83
C SER A 158 -16.63 -36.42 6.83
N LEU A 159 -15.97 -35.29 6.63
CA LEU A 159 -16.29 -34.36 5.55
C LEU A 159 -15.97 -35.05 4.21
N PRO A 160 -16.88 -35.03 3.23
CA PRO A 160 -16.62 -35.56 1.90
C PRO A 160 -15.47 -34.78 1.25
N GLY A 161 -14.55 -35.54 0.65
CA GLY A 161 -13.29 -35.03 0.12
C GLY A 161 -13.46 -33.95 -0.96
N PRO A 162 -12.40 -33.14 -1.21
CA PRO A 162 -12.44 -32.10 -2.21
C PRO A 162 -12.57 -32.73 -3.60
N ARG A 163 -13.69 -32.49 -4.28
CA ARG A 163 -13.82 -32.71 -5.73
C ARG A 163 -12.76 -31.85 -6.43
N ARG A 164 -11.68 -32.49 -6.85
CA ARG A 164 -10.76 -31.98 -7.86
C ARG A 164 -11.46 -31.98 -9.23
N HIS A 165 -12.28 -30.99 -9.55
CA HIS A 165 -12.62 -30.72 -10.94
C HIS A 165 -12.81 -29.22 -11.16
N MET A 166 -12.35 -28.74 -12.32
CA MET A 166 -12.36 -27.36 -12.83
C MET A 166 -11.26 -26.42 -12.34
N PHE A 167 -10.01 -26.76 -12.66
CA PHE A 167 -9.09 -25.76 -13.20
C PHE A 167 -9.20 -25.82 -14.72
N GLN A 168 -10.18 -25.09 -15.26
CA GLN A 168 -10.35 -24.93 -16.69
C GLN A 168 -9.84 -23.54 -17.06
N ASN A 169 -8.59 -23.53 -17.50
CA ASN A 169 -8.15 -22.83 -18.70
C ASN A 169 -8.59 -21.37 -18.84
N ILE A 170 -7.97 -20.46 -18.08
CA ILE A 170 -7.94 -19.03 -18.40
C ILE A 170 -6.52 -18.54 -18.13
N THR A 171 -5.69 -18.51 -19.16
CA THR A 171 -4.70 -17.44 -19.45
C THR A 171 -3.95 -17.79 -20.74
N ASP A 172 -4.66 -17.73 -21.86
CA ASP A 172 -4.06 -17.30 -23.13
C ASP A 172 -4.61 -15.89 -23.36
N HIS A 173 -3.72 -14.89 -23.25
CA HIS A 173 -3.79 -13.53 -23.80
C HIS A 173 -2.86 -12.58 -23.00
N THR A 174 -1.59 -12.99 -22.86
CA THR A 174 -0.51 -12.02 -22.69
C THR A 174 -0.28 -11.33 -24.03
N HIS A 175 -0.97 -10.21 -24.25
CA HIS A 175 -0.53 -9.26 -25.26
C HIS A 175 0.80 -8.65 -24.79
N PRO A 176 1.87 -8.70 -25.60
CA PRO A 176 3.11 -8.01 -25.27
C PRO A 176 2.85 -6.51 -25.35
N PHE A 177 3.00 -5.81 -24.22
CA PHE A 177 3.17 -4.36 -24.19
C PHE A 177 4.48 -4.03 -24.91
N GLY A 178 4.40 -3.87 -26.23
CA GLY A 178 5.47 -3.35 -27.07
C GLY A 178 5.73 -1.89 -26.72
N PHE A 179 6.70 -1.66 -25.84
CA PHE A 179 7.26 -0.35 -25.58
C PHE A 179 8.02 0.10 -26.85
N ARG A 180 7.36 0.83 -27.77
CA ARG A 180 8.04 1.46 -28.90
C ARG A 180 8.90 2.61 -28.38
N PRO A 181 10.24 2.59 -28.56
CA PRO A 181 11.06 3.75 -28.27
C PRO A 181 10.68 4.88 -29.23
N ARG A 182 10.25 6.01 -28.67
CA ARG A 182 9.91 7.22 -29.42
C ARG A 182 11.22 7.82 -29.94
N GLY A 183 11.52 7.58 -31.21
CA GLY A 183 12.71 8.09 -31.90
C GLY A 183 12.80 9.61 -31.79
N ARG A 184 13.91 10.10 -31.23
CA ARG A 184 14.28 11.51 -31.25
C ARG A 184 14.84 11.83 -32.64
N HIS A 185 14.04 12.52 -33.45
CA HIS A 185 14.54 13.23 -34.61
C HIS A 185 15.40 14.41 -34.13
N ILE A 186 16.72 14.23 -34.24
CA ILE A 186 17.69 15.31 -34.15
C ILE A 186 17.66 16.03 -35.50
N TRP A 187 17.04 17.21 -35.54
CA TRP A 187 17.25 18.13 -36.65
C TRP A 187 18.56 18.89 -36.39
N ALA A 188 19.56 18.56 -37.21
CA ALA A 188 20.72 19.41 -37.41
C ALA A 188 20.27 20.68 -38.14
N MET A 189 20.59 21.85 -37.60
CA MET A 189 20.66 23.07 -38.39
C MET A 189 22.07 23.63 -38.31
N ARG A 190 22.56 23.95 -39.51
CA ARG A 190 23.81 24.63 -39.85
C ARG A 190 23.93 25.98 -39.16
#